data_AF-L0EUF4-F1
#
_entry.id   AF-L0EUF4-F1
#
_cell.length_a   1.000
_cell.length_b   1.000
_cell.length_c   1.000
_cell.angle_alpha   90.00
_cell.angle_beta   90.00
_cell.angle_gamma   90.00
#
_symmetry.space_group_name_H-M   'P 1'
#
loop_
_entity.id
_entity.type
_entity.pdbx_description
1 polymer ?
#
loop_
_entity_poly.entity_id
_entity_poly.type
_entity_poly.pdbx_seq_one_letter_code
_entity_poly.pdbx_strand_id
1 'polypeptide(L)' 'MLEKSGEVSQVVLQPSYPVIINGIKVFTYRADFSFYDVHDQRFRVVDVKGYDTPISKLKRKCVKAMYDIDVEVVRSS' A
#
# COMPACT_ATOMS: atom_id res chain seq x y z
N MET A 1 1.17 17.73 -0.80
CA MET A 1 0.86 17.32 -2.18
C MET A 1 2.18 17.23 -2.94
N LEU A 2 2.77 16.03 -3.01
CA LEU A 2 4.07 15.75 -3.64
C LEU A 2 4.02 15.73 -5.17
N GLU A 3 2.83 15.72 -5.77
CA GLU A 3 2.66 15.70 -7.23
C GLU A 3 3.18 16.96 -7.94
N LYS A 4 3.43 18.06 -7.21
CA LYS A 4 3.85 19.33 -7.80
C LYS A 4 5.34 19.42 -8.15
N SER A 5 6.18 18.48 -7.70
CA SER A 5 7.63 18.48 -7.98
C SER A 5 8.05 17.60 -9.17
N GLY A 6 7.14 16.82 -9.77
CA GLY A 6 7.49 15.86 -10.84
C GLY A 6 8.25 14.62 -10.33
N GLU A 7 8.36 14.46 -9.01
CA GLU A 7 9.10 13.38 -8.34
C GLU A 7 8.29 12.07 -8.23
N VAL A 8 6.97 12.15 -8.42
CA VAL A 8 6.06 10.99 -8.34
C VAL A 8 5.16 10.95 -9.58
N SER A 9 4.91 9.74 -10.09
CA SER A 9 4.05 9.51 -11.27
C SER A 9 3.10 8.34 -11.03
N GLN A 10 2.07 8.19 -11.88
CA GLN A 10 1.08 7.10 -11.82
C GLN A 10 0.42 6.97 -10.44
N VAL A 11 0.03 8.10 -9.85
CA VAL A 11 -0.63 8.13 -8.54
C VAL A 11 -2.02 7.50 -8.66
N VAL A 12 -2.28 6.51 -7.82
CA VAL A 12 -3.58 5.86 -7.68
C VAL A 12 -4.06 6.06 -6.27
N LEU A 13 -5.24 6.68 -6.14
CA LEU A 13 -5.91 6.81 -4.86
C LEU A 13 -6.66 5.53 -4.51
N GLN A 14 -6.54 5.11 -3.26
CA GLN A 14 -7.22 3.98 -2.68
C GLN A 14 -7.08 2.64 -3.45
N PRO A 15 -5.85 2.25 -3.86
CA PRO A 15 -5.62 1.01 -4.60
C PRO A 15 -6.05 -0.21 -3.77
N SER A 16 -6.60 -1.20 -4.46
CA SER A 16 -7.22 -2.37 -3.85
C SER A 16 -6.47 -3.65 -4.19
N TYR A 17 -6.13 -4.43 -3.17
CA TYR A 17 -5.36 -5.68 -3.26
C TYR A 17 -6.20 -6.84 -2.67
N PRO A 18 -6.94 -7.60 -3.51
CA PRO A 18 -7.76 -8.71 -3.05
C PRO A 18 -6.93 -9.93 -2.62
N VAL A 19 -6.85 -10.20 -1.32
CA VAL A 19 -6.15 -11.37 -0.79
C VAL A 19 -7.02 -12.63 -0.95
N ILE A 20 -6.56 -13.56 -1.78
CA ILE A 20 -7.23 -14.82 -2.10
C ILE A 20 -6.30 -15.97 -1.72
N ILE A 21 -6.79 -16.89 -0.88
CA ILE A 21 -6.04 -18.08 -0.45
C ILE A 21 -6.84 -19.31 -0.89
N ASN A 22 -6.21 -20.21 -1.64
CA ASN A 22 -6.85 -21.41 -2.19
C ASN A 22 -8.16 -21.12 -2.96
N GLY A 23 -8.19 -20.03 -3.74
CA GLY A 23 -9.38 -19.61 -4.49
C GLY A 23 -10.47 -18.90 -3.67
N ILE A 24 -10.33 -18.80 -2.35
CA ILE A 24 -11.29 -18.13 -1.47
C ILE A 24 -10.81 -16.70 -1.17
N LYS A 25 -11.66 -15.70 -1.45
CA LYS A 25 -11.40 -14.30 -1.09
C LYS A 25 -11.49 -14.13 0.43
N VAL A 26 -10.36 -13.88 1.07
CA VAL A 26 -10.30 -13.70 2.54
C VAL A 26 -10.63 -12.25 2.90
N PHE A 27 -10.01 -11.28 2.23
CA PHE A 27 -10.30 -9.85 2.39
C PHE A 27 -9.74 -9.06 1.20
N THR A 28 -10.11 -7.78 1.10
CA THR A 28 -9.42 -6.82 0.23
C THR A 28 -8.64 -5.84 1.11
N TYR A 29 -7.34 -5.73 0.88
CA TYR A 29 -6.52 -4.68 1.49
C TYR A 29 -6.65 -3.41 0.64
N ARG A 30 -6.98 -2.29 1.27
CA ARG A 30 -7.13 -0.99 0.60
C ARG A 30 -6.14 -0.04 1.25
N ALA A 31 -5.13 0.38 0.49
CA ALA A 31 -4.17 1.39 0.93
C ALA A 31 -4.74 2.80 0.67
N ASP A 32 -4.09 3.86 1.16
CA ASP A 32 -4.56 5.21 0.90
C ASP A 32 -4.13 5.71 -0.48
N PHE A 33 -2.89 5.41 -0.88
CA PHE A 33 -2.38 5.74 -2.21
C PHE A 33 -1.21 4.83 -2.62
N SER A 34 -1.01 4.69 -3.91
CA SER A 34 0.20 4.13 -4.50
C SER A 34 0.71 5.02 -5.62
N PHE A 35 2.01 5.02 -5.85
CA PHE A 35 2.64 5.83 -6.88
C PHE A 35 3.98 5.22 -7.29
N TYR A 36 4.45 5.60 -8.47
CA TYR A 36 5.81 5.34 -8.89
C TYR A 36 6.69 6.52 -8.48
N ASP A 37 7.65 6.24 -7.59
CA ASP A 37 8.66 7.19 -7.15
C ASP A 37 9.73 7.28 -8.24
N VAL A 38 9.82 8.44 -8.90
CA VAL A 38 10.72 8.64 -10.04
C VAL A 38 12.17 8.79 -9.55
N HIS A 39 12.37 9.35 -8.36
CA HIS A 39 13.69 9.53 -7.76
C HIS A 39 14.30 8.17 -7.37
N ASP A 40 13.52 7.35 -6.66
CA ASP A 40 13.98 6.03 -6.20
C ASP A 40 13.75 4.91 -7.25
N GLN A 41 13.16 5.24 -8.40
CA GLN A 41 12.77 4.31 -9.48
C GLN A 41 12.02 3.07 -8.98
N ARG A 42 11.04 3.25 -8.08
CA ARG A 42 10.31 2.14 -7.46
C ARG A 42 8.83 2.44 -7.25
N PHE A 43 8.02 1.39 -7.31
CA PHE A 43 6.61 1.46 -6.95
C PHE A 43 6.46 1.45 -5.43
N ARG A 44 5.70 2.40 -4.90
CA ARG A 44 5.45 2.56 -3.47
C ARG A 44 3.96 2.50 -3.20
N VAL A 45 3.59 1.77 -2.16
CA VAL A 45 2.22 1.69 -1.64
C VAL A 45 2.24 2.23 -0.23
N VAL A 46 1.42 3.24 0.04
CA VAL A 46 1.42 3.95 1.31
C VAL A 46 0.06 3.84 1.98
N ASP A 47 0.10 3.54 3.27
CA ASP A 47 -1.06 3.42 4.14
C ASP A 47 -0.88 4.33 5.37
N VAL A 48 -1.70 5.37 5.46
CA VAL A 48 -1.68 6.34 6.55
C VAL A 48 -2.51 5.78 7.70
N LYS A 49 -1.89 5.66 8.88
CA LYS A 49 -2.52 5.08 10.07
C LYS A 49 -2.19 5.90 11.30
N GLY A 50 -3.23 6.36 12.02
CA GLY A 50 -3.04 6.93 13.35
C GLY A 50 -2.53 5.90 14.38
N TYR A 51 -2.97 4.64 14.25
CA TYR A 51 -2.49 3.54 15.08
C TYR A 51 -2.36 2.24 14.27
N ASP A 52 -1.16 1.64 14.30
CA ASP A 52 -0.88 0.41 13.56
C ASP A 52 -1.21 -0.85 14.40
N THR A 53 -2.43 -1.35 14.21
CA THR A 53 -2.96 -2.52 14.92
C THR A 53 -2.28 -3.84 14.49
N PRO A 54 -2.31 -4.89 15.35
CA PRO A 54 -1.81 -6.21 14.98
C PRO A 54 -2.47 -6.79 13.72
N ILE A 55 -3.78 -6.55 13.53
CA ILE A 55 -4.49 -6.99 12.33
C ILE A 55 -4.03 -6.24 11.07
N SER A 56 -3.70 -4.95 11.19
CA SER A 56 -3.12 -4.17 10.08
C SER A 56 -1.77 -4.76 9.65
N LYS A 57 -0.90 -5.08 10.61
CA LYS A 57 0.38 -5.76 10.37
C LYS A 57 0.21 -7.11 9.68
N LEU A 58 -0.75 -7.92 10.13
CA LEU A 58 -1.05 -9.22 9.52
C LEU A 58 -1.53 -9.06 8.07
N LYS A 59 -2.47 -8.14 7.82
CA LYS A 59 -2.98 -7.89 6.46
C LYS A 59 -1.85 -7.48 5.51
N ARG A 60 -0.92 -6.61 5.93
CA ARG A 60 0.24 -6.23 5.12
C ARG A 60 1.18 -7.41 4.84
N LYS A 61 1.41 -8.31 5.81
CA LYS A 61 2.19 -9.54 5.57
C LYS A 61 1.54 -10.43 4.50
N CYS A 62 0.22 -10.55 4.49
CA CYS A 62 -0.49 -11.29 3.43
C CYS A 62 -0.36 -10.60 2.07
N VAL A 63 -0.46 -9.27 2.02
CA VAL A 63 -0.25 -8.51 0.77
C VAL A 63 1.17 -8.73 0.25
N LYS A 64 2.20 -8.63 1.10
CA LYS A 64 3.58 -8.93 0.73
C LYS A 64 3.72 -10.34 0.18
N ALA A 65 3.17 -11.34 0.87
CA ALA A 65 3.28 -12.74 0.45
C ALA A 65 2.59 -13.02 -0.90
N MET A 66 1.49 -12.32 -1.21
CA MET A 66 0.69 -12.58 -2.41
C MET A 66 1.10 -11.73 -3.62
N TYR A 67 1.57 -10.50 -3.40
CA TYR A 67 1.85 -9.53 -4.46
C TYR A 67 3.31 -9.10 -4.54
N ASP A 68 4.16 -9.53 -3.60
CA ASP A 68 5.54 -9.04 -3.44
C ASP A 68 5.62 -7.51 -3.26
N ILE A 69 4.62 -6.95 -2.57
CA ILE A 69 4.52 -5.50 -2.29
C ILE A 69 4.78 -5.23 -0.82
N ASP A 70 5.79 -4.40 -0.53
CA ASP A 70 6.00 -3.82 0.78
C ASP A 70 5.16 -2.55 0.95
N VAL A 71 4.16 -2.60 1.83
CA VAL A 71 3.30 -1.44 2.13
C VAL A 71 3.91 -0.61 3.25
N GLU A 72 4.19 0.65 2.93
CA GLU A 72 4.75 1.63 3.84
C GLU A 72 3.66 2.24 4.72
N VAL A 73 3.91 2.27 6.03
CA VAL A 73 2.97 2.86 6.99
C VAL A 73 3.47 4.23 7.42
N VAL A 74 2.67 5.26 7.16
CA VAL A 74 2.92 6.62 7.64
C VAL A 74 2.00 6.91 8.82
N ARG A 75 2.55 7.43 9.92
CA ARG A 75 1.74 7.83 11.07
C ARG A 75 1.25 9.26 10.88
N SER A 76 -0.06 9.45 11.00
CA SER A 76 -0.65 10.78 11.16
C SER A 76 -0.54 11.17 12.64
N SER A 77 0.44 12.01 12.97
CA SER A 77 0.59 12.63 14.29
C SER A 77 -0.52 13.63 14.59
#